data_AF-A0A6N9PPA3-F1
#
_entry.id   AF-A0A6N9PPA3-F1
#
_cell.length_a   1.000
_cell.length_b   1.000
_cell.length_c   1.000
_cell.angle_alpha   90.00
_cell.angle_beta   90.00
_cell.angle_gamma   90.00
#
_symmetry.space_group_name_H-M   'P 1'
#
loop_
_entity.id
_entity.type
_entity.pdbx_description
1 polymer ?
#
loop_
_entity_poly.entity_id
_entity_poly.type
_entity_poly.pdbx_seq_one_letter_code
_entity_poly.pdbx_strand_id
1 'polypeptide(L)'
;MEYRLRAYVDELFQSAPRTQRAYELKVELTQNLLDKYFALLSEGKSEDDAYNLTVMSIGDVRELFAGLSEDEDVPPPMAQPAMPEEGRARHAAVVTIAVMLYILSVVPVIVISSLFGGYGEGWPVLGVALMFVMIAAATGLLIYDHMTKPKNQPYVMPGTVVEEFKEWQAGKSQKKQMMKSIRSAYWPLVLALYFLLSFGTGKWYITWIIFLIAPAVDSIISAVLTLQDKNVR
;
A
#
# COMPACT_ATOMS: atom_id res chain seq x y z
N MET A 1 -34.23 30.20 2.42
CA MET A 1 -33.87 30.48 1.01
C MET A 1 -32.62 29.75 0.51
N GLU A 2 -31.72 29.25 1.37
CA GLU A 2 -30.50 28.49 0.96
C GLU A 2 -30.75 27.34 -0.02
N TYR A 3 -31.88 26.64 0.14
CA TYR A 3 -32.30 25.56 -0.76
C TYR A 3 -32.49 26.03 -2.21
N ARG A 4 -32.96 27.26 -2.42
CA ARG A 4 -33.16 27.82 -3.77
C ARG A 4 -31.84 28.08 -4.48
N LEU A 5 -30.82 28.54 -3.75
CA LEU A 5 -29.49 28.78 -4.31
C LEU A 5 -28.78 27.47 -4.68
N ARG A 6 -28.91 26.43 -3.83
CA ARG A 6 -28.42 25.09 -4.13
C ARG A 6 -29.12 24.48 -5.34
N ALA A 7 -30.45 24.60 -5.43
CA ALA A 7 -31.22 24.13 -6.57
C ALA A 7 -30.82 24.84 -7.87
N TYR A 8 -30.56 26.15 -7.82
CA TYR A 8 -30.06 26.92 -8.96
C TYR A 8 -28.67 26.44 -9.42
N VAL A 9 -27.73 26.20 -8.50
CA VAL A 9 -26.41 25.65 -8.86
C VAL A 9 -26.53 24.21 -9.38
N ASP A 10 -27.42 23.40 -8.83
CA ASP A 10 -27.70 22.06 -9.35
C ASP A 10 -28.20 22.09 -10.79
N GLU A 11 -29.07 23.05 -11.12
CA GLU A 11 -29.58 23.29 -12.47
C GLU A 11 -28.46 23.74 -13.43
N LEU A 12 -27.61 24.68 -13.00
CA LEU A 12 -26.45 25.15 -13.78
C LEU A 12 -25.47 24.02 -14.15
N PHE A 13 -25.33 23.02 -13.28
CA PHE A 13 -24.41 21.89 -13.49
C PHE A 13 -25.07 20.68 -14.16
N GLN A 14 -26.33 20.75 -14.58
CA GLN A 14 -26.97 19.63 -15.31
C GLN A 14 -26.30 19.33 -16.65
N SER A 15 -25.79 20.36 -17.33
CA SER A 15 -25.06 20.24 -18.60
C SER A 15 -23.55 20.08 -18.42
N ALA A 16 -23.06 19.98 -17.18
CA ALA A 16 -21.64 19.82 -16.89
C ALA A 16 -21.18 18.36 -17.09
N PRO A 17 -19.91 18.13 -17.49
CA PRO A 17 -19.37 16.79 -17.63
C PRO A 17 -19.34 16.07 -16.27
N ARG A 18 -19.57 14.76 -16.26
CA ARG A 18 -19.60 13.94 -15.04
C ARG A 18 -18.19 13.57 -14.56
N THR A 19 -17.36 14.58 -14.31
CA THR A 19 -15.98 14.42 -13.83
C THR A 19 -15.83 14.83 -12.37
N GLN A 20 -14.78 14.34 -11.71
CA GLN A 20 -14.49 14.72 -10.32
C GLN A 20 -14.20 16.23 -10.20
N ARG A 21 -13.49 16.82 -11.17
CA ARG A 21 -13.24 18.27 -11.23
C ARG A 21 -14.55 19.07 -11.34
N ALA A 22 -15.50 18.63 -12.16
CA ALA A 22 -16.80 19.29 -12.27
C ALA A 22 -17.59 19.23 -10.94
N TYR A 23 -17.47 18.13 -10.19
CA TYR A 23 -18.08 18.02 -8.86
C TYR A 23 -17.40 18.93 -7.83
N GLU A 24 -16.07 18.99 -7.81
CA GLU A 24 -15.31 19.89 -6.92
C GLU A 24 -15.66 21.36 -7.19
N LEU A 25 -15.65 21.76 -8.46
CA LEU A 25 -16.05 23.11 -8.88
C LEU A 25 -17.49 23.44 -8.45
N LYS A 26 -18.41 22.48 -8.55
CA LYS A 26 -19.78 22.65 -8.09
C LYS A 26 -19.85 22.94 -6.59
N VAL A 27 -19.09 22.19 -5.79
CA VAL A 27 -19.04 22.37 -4.33
C VAL A 27 -18.45 23.73 -3.98
N GLU A 28 -17.32 24.09 -4.60
CA GLU A 28 -16.63 25.37 -4.35
C GLU A 28 -17.50 26.57 -4.74
N LEU A 29 -18.10 26.53 -5.93
CA LEU A 29 -19.01 27.59 -6.39
C LEU A 29 -20.22 27.71 -5.46
N THR A 30 -20.83 26.59 -5.06
CA THR A 30 -21.97 26.60 -4.14
C THR A 30 -21.60 27.28 -2.83
N GLN A 31 -20.43 26.99 -2.29
CA GLN A 31 -19.97 27.56 -1.03
C GLN A 31 -19.70 29.06 -1.17
N ASN A 32 -18.99 29.47 -2.22
CA ASN A 32 -18.69 30.89 -2.47
C ASN A 32 -19.96 31.73 -2.62
N LEU A 33 -20.98 31.20 -3.31
CA LEU A 33 -22.26 31.87 -3.49
C LEU A 33 -23.06 31.95 -2.18
N LEU A 34 -23.03 30.90 -1.35
CA LEU A 34 -23.66 30.92 -0.03
C LEU A 34 -23.00 31.97 0.87
N ASP A 35 -21.67 32.03 0.91
CA ASP A 35 -20.93 33.01 1.70
C ASP A 35 -21.28 34.45 1.29
N LYS A 36 -21.38 34.70 -0.03
CA LYS A 36 -21.78 36.00 -0.57
C LYS A 36 -23.24 36.33 -0.26
N TYR A 37 -24.14 35.37 -0.34
CA TYR A 37 -25.54 35.53 0.04
C TYR A 37 -25.68 35.94 1.52
N PHE A 38 -24.96 35.27 2.42
CA PHE A 38 -24.99 35.62 3.85
C PHE A 38 -24.34 36.97 4.15
N ALA A 39 -23.29 37.36 3.43
CA ALA A 39 -22.70 38.70 3.55
C ALA A 39 -23.75 39.79 3.23
N LEU A 40 -24.51 39.62 2.15
CA LEU A 40 -25.56 40.57 1.76
C LEU A 40 -26.72 40.63 2.76
N LEU A 41 -27.07 39.51 3.39
CA LEU A 41 -28.03 39.50 4.50
C LEU A 41 -27.50 40.27 5.71
N SER A 42 -26.21 40.11 6.02
CA SER A 42 -25.58 40.82 7.14
C SER A 42 -25.46 42.33 6.92
N GLU A 43 -25.43 42.77 5.66
CA GLU A 43 -25.50 44.18 5.25
C GLU A 43 -26.93 44.77 5.34
N GLY A 44 -27.92 43.97 5.75
CA GLY A 44 -29.30 44.40 5.92
C GLY A 44 -30.13 44.42 4.62
N LYS A 45 -29.67 43.75 3.56
CA LYS A 45 -30.48 43.55 2.35
C LYS A 45 -31.58 42.52 2.59
N SER A 46 -32.69 42.66 1.88
CA SER A 46 -33.76 41.67 1.91
C SER A 46 -33.29 40.32 1.35
N GLU A 47 -33.92 39.22 1.77
CA GLU A 47 -33.56 37.89 1.29
C GLU A 47 -33.68 37.76 -0.24
N ASP A 48 -34.69 38.39 -0.84
CA ASP A 48 -34.92 38.36 -2.28
C ASP A 48 -33.88 39.20 -3.04
N ASP A 49 -33.49 40.37 -2.50
CA ASP A 49 -32.43 41.20 -3.09
C ASP A 49 -31.06 40.53 -3.00
N ALA A 50 -30.76 39.90 -1.86
CA ALA A 50 -29.53 39.16 -1.65
C ALA A 50 -29.40 37.97 -2.63
N TYR A 51 -30.51 37.26 -2.87
CA TYR A 51 -30.57 36.18 -3.85
C TYR A 51 -30.30 36.69 -5.28
N ASN A 52 -31.04 37.70 -5.72
CA ASN A 52 -30.91 38.24 -7.08
C ASN A 52 -29.51 38.78 -7.35
N LEU A 53 -28.92 39.50 -6.39
CA LEU A 53 -27.58 40.06 -6.53
C LEU A 53 -26.49 38.97 -6.54
N THR A 54 -26.69 37.88 -5.80
CA THR A 54 -25.78 36.73 -5.79
C THR A 54 -25.81 36.00 -7.13
N VAL A 55 -27.01 35.73 -7.66
CA VAL A 55 -27.21 35.07 -8.97
C VAL A 55 -26.61 35.89 -10.12
N MET A 56 -26.80 37.21 -10.11
CA MET A 56 -26.22 38.10 -11.12
C MET A 56 -24.68 38.08 -11.11
N SER A 57 -24.06 37.73 -9.99
CA SER A 57 -22.60 37.74 -9.86
C SER A 57 -21.89 36.50 -10.42
N ILE A 58 -22.65 35.46 -10.79
CA ILE A 58 -22.11 34.23 -11.38
C ILE A 58 -21.64 34.45 -12.82
N GLY A 59 -22.24 35.39 -13.56
CA GLY A 59 -21.88 35.66 -14.95
C GLY A 59 -22.13 34.47 -15.88
N ASP A 60 -21.25 34.25 -16.87
CA ASP A 60 -21.37 33.15 -17.83
C ASP A 60 -20.64 31.89 -17.34
N VAL A 61 -21.40 30.94 -16.82
CA VAL A 61 -20.90 29.63 -16.39
C VAL A 61 -20.32 28.78 -17.52
N ARG A 62 -20.57 29.11 -18.79
CA ARG A 62 -20.05 28.34 -19.93
C ARG A 62 -18.53 28.40 -20.01
N GLU A 63 -17.93 29.50 -19.59
CA GLU A 63 -16.47 29.66 -19.52
C GLU A 63 -15.85 28.72 -18.47
N LEU A 64 -16.55 28.50 -17.35
CA LEU A 64 -16.14 27.54 -16.32
C LEU A 64 -16.18 26.09 -16.82
N PHE A 65 -17.10 25.77 -17.73
CA PHE A 65 -17.23 24.43 -18.30
C PHE A 65 -16.29 24.17 -19.48
N ALA A 66 -15.89 25.21 -20.22
CA ALA A 66 -14.98 25.08 -21.37
C ALA A 66 -13.64 24.45 -20.99
N GLY A 67 -13.08 24.80 -19.83
CA GLY A 67 -11.86 24.19 -19.30
C GLY A 67 -12.03 22.77 -18.74
N LEU A 68 -13.26 22.30 -18.53
CA LEU A 68 -13.55 20.94 -18.05
C LEU A 68 -13.73 19.94 -19.20
N SER A 69 -14.06 20.41 -20.40
CA SER A 69 -14.25 19.59 -21.61
C SER A 69 -12.95 19.25 -22.34
N GLU A 70 -11.89 20.06 -22.21
CA GLU A 70 -10.59 19.76 -22.83
C GLU A 70 -9.91 18.53 -22.23
N ASP A 71 -10.30 18.13 -21.01
CA ASP A 71 -9.86 16.90 -20.35
C ASP A 71 -10.69 15.65 -20.77
N GLU A 72 -11.68 15.75 -21.67
CA GLU A 72 -12.51 14.60 -22.09
C GLU A 72 -11.79 13.63 -23.05
N ASP A 73 -10.67 14.03 -23.67
CA ASP A 73 -9.83 13.15 -24.51
C ASP A 73 -8.94 12.19 -23.69
N VAL A 74 -9.35 11.83 -22.47
CA VAL A 74 -8.71 10.76 -21.70
C VAL A 74 -9.27 9.43 -22.18
N PRO A 75 -8.45 8.56 -22.83
CA PRO A 75 -8.89 7.26 -23.29
C PRO A 75 -9.50 6.47 -22.13
N PRO A 76 -10.51 5.62 -22.37
CA PRO A 76 -11.08 4.77 -21.32
C PRO A 76 -9.95 4.01 -20.63
N PRO A 77 -10.06 3.75 -19.31
CA PRO A 77 -9.00 3.14 -18.52
C PRO A 77 -8.60 1.84 -19.21
N MET A 78 -7.44 1.87 -19.88
CA MET A 78 -6.86 0.66 -20.44
C MET A 78 -6.74 -0.30 -19.26
N ALA A 79 -7.42 -1.44 -19.39
CA ALA A 79 -7.42 -2.49 -18.40
C ALA A 79 -5.99 -2.67 -17.89
N GLN A 80 -5.84 -2.76 -16.56
CA GLN A 80 -4.58 -3.03 -15.87
C GLN A 80 -3.70 -3.92 -16.76
N PRO A 81 -2.40 -3.64 -16.95
CA PRO A 81 -1.57 -4.54 -17.72
C PRO A 81 -1.67 -5.90 -17.04
N ALA A 82 -2.46 -6.78 -17.65
CA ALA A 82 -2.58 -8.15 -17.22
C ALA A 82 -1.16 -8.66 -17.26
N MET A 83 -0.66 -9.20 -16.14
CA MET A 83 0.62 -9.90 -16.13
C MET A 83 0.70 -10.73 -17.41
N PRO A 84 1.78 -10.63 -18.22
CA PRO A 84 1.94 -11.47 -19.39
C PRO A 84 1.63 -12.90 -18.99
N GLU A 85 0.76 -13.59 -19.74
CA GLU A 85 0.27 -14.95 -19.40
C GLU A 85 1.43 -15.90 -19.03
N GLU A 86 2.60 -15.73 -19.65
CA GLU A 86 3.85 -16.45 -19.36
C GLU A 86 4.33 -16.32 -17.90
N GLY A 87 4.19 -15.14 -17.28
CA GLY A 87 4.62 -14.90 -15.91
C GLY A 87 3.79 -15.65 -14.87
N ARG A 88 2.50 -15.87 -15.15
CA ARG A 88 1.59 -16.65 -14.29
C ARG A 88 1.91 -18.14 -14.34
N ALA A 89 2.14 -18.68 -15.54
CA ALA A 89 2.47 -20.09 -15.72
C ALA A 89 3.80 -20.44 -15.04
N ARG A 90 4.83 -19.61 -15.22
CA ARG A 90 6.13 -19.78 -14.55
C ARG A 90 6.02 -19.72 -13.03
N HIS A 91 5.25 -18.76 -12.50
CA HIS A 91 5.00 -18.65 -11.06
C HIS A 91 4.32 -19.89 -10.49
N ALA A 92 3.24 -20.34 -11.14
CA ALA A 92 2.52 -21.53 -10.72
C ALA A 92 3.45 -22.75 -10.72
N ALA A 93 4.27 -22.93 -11.77
CA ALA A 93 5.23 -24.01 -11.84
C ALA A 93 6.26 -23.96 -10.70
N VAL A 94 6.83 -22.79 -10.42
CA VAL A 94 7.78 -22.60 -9.31
C VAL A 94 7.14 -22.95 -7.96
N VAL A 95 5.93 -22.47 -7.71
CA VAL A 95 5.21 -22.76 -6.46
C VAL A 95 4.94 -24.26 -6.34
N THR A 96 4.47 -24.92 -7.39
CA THR A 96 4.23 -26.37 -7.40
C THR A 96 5.52 -27.15 -7.13
N ILE A 97 6.64 -26.78 -7.76
CA ILE A 97 7.94 -27.43 -7.54
C ILE A 97 8.40 -27.28 -6.08
N ALA A 98 8.29 -26.08 -5.51
CA ALA A 98 8.65 -25.84 -4.11
C ALA A 98 7.80 -26.66 -3.14
N VAL A 99 6.48 -26.74 -3.37
CA VAL A 99 5.56 -27.55 -2.55
C VAL A 99 5.90 -29.03 -2.65
N MET A 100 6.19 -29.54 -3.85
CA MET A 100 6.63 -30.93 -4.03
C MET A 100 7.94 -31.21 -3.29
N LEU A 101 8.91 -30.28 -3.32
CA LEU A 101 10.16 -30.41 -2.59
C LEU A 101 9.95 -30.49 -1.07
N TYR A 102 9.02 -29.70 -0.51
CA TYR A 102 8.68 -29.77 0.92
C TYR A 102 8.11 -31.12 1.30
N ILE A 103 7.16 -31.65 0.51
CA ILE A 103 6.56 -32.97 0.77
C ILE A 103 7.63 -34.07 0.67
N LEU A 104 8.53 -33.96 -0.33
CA LEU A 104 9.59 -34.94 -0.55
C LEU A 104 10.73 -34.86 0.49
N SER A 105 10.88 -33.73 1.19
CA SER A 105 11.97 -33.52 2.15
C SER A 105 12.03 -34.54 3.30
N VAL A 106 10.91 -35.22 3.60
CA VAL A 106 10.81 -36.25 4.63
C VAL A 106 11.35 -37.60 4.15
N VAL A 107 11.37 -37.85 2.84
CA VAL A 107 11.81 -39.14 2.26
C VAL A 107 13.26 -39.48 2.61
N PRO A 108 14.23 -38.57 2.48
CA PRO A 108 15.61 -38.84 2.88
C PRO A 108 15.76 -39.23 4.35
N VAL A 109 14.97 -38.65 5.25
CA VAL A 109 15.01 -39.00 6.69
C VAL A 109 14.58 -40.45 6.89
N ILE A 110 13.48 -40.86 6.27
CA ILE A 110 12.94 -42.22 6.39
C ILE A 110 13.87 -43.24 5.74
N VAL A 111 14.35 -42.96 4.52
CA VAL A 111 15.19 -43.88 3.75
C VAL A 111 16.56 -44.04 4.39
N ILE A 112 17.23 -42.96 4.78
CA ILE A 112 18.56 -43.03 5.39
C ILE A 112 18.49 -43.67 6.77
N SER A 113 17.46 -43.34 7.56
CA SER A 113 17.26 -43.95 8.88
C SER A 113 16.94 -45.45 8.78
N SER A 114 16.09 -45.87 7.85
CA SER A 114 15.70 -47.29 7.71
C SER A 114 16.80 -48.17 7.11
N LEU A 115 17.55 -47.67 6.12
CA LEU A 115 18.60 -48.46 5.45
C LEU A 115 19.92 -48.44 6.22
N PHE A 116 20.28 -47.30 6.82
CA PHE A 116 21.61 -47.07 7.39
C PHE A 116 21.62 -46.83 8.90
N GLY A 117 20.45 -46.66 9.55
CA GLY A 117 20.35 -46.37 10.98
C GLY A 117 20.91 -47.46 11.90
N GLY A 118 21.02 -48.71 11.42
CA GLY A 118 21.65 -49.81 12.16
C GLY A 118 23.18 -49.81 12.16
N TYR A 119 23.82 -49.01 11.30
CA TYR A 119 25.28 -49.01 11.09
C TYR A 119 26.00 -47.86 11.83
N GLY A 120 25.29 -47.09 12.66
CA GLY A 120 25.86 -46.05 13.53
C GLY A 120 24.92 -44.86 13.75
N GLU A 121 25.13 -44.12 14.84
CA GLU A 121 24.25 -43.01 15.26
C GLU A 121 24.31 -41.76 14.35
N GLY A 122 25.30 -41.68 13.44
CA GLY A 122 25.47 -40.53 12.55
C GLY A 122 24.53 -40.50 11.34
N TRP A 123 23.99 -41.65 10.91
CA TRP A 123 23.16 -41.73 9.69
C TRP A 123 21.80 -41.03 9.81
N PRO A 124 21.05 -41.18 10.93
CA PRO A 124 19.82 -40.42 11.12
C PRO A 124 20.06 -38.90 11.12
N VAL A 125 21.17 -38.44 11.69
CA VAL A 125 21.56 -37.03 11.70
C VAL A 125 21.81 -36.50 10.29
N LEU A 126 22.46 -37.29 9.43
CA LEU A 126 22.67 -36.96 8.03
C LEU A 126 21.34 -36.81 7.26
N GLY A 127 20.37 -37.69 7.52
CA GLY A 127 19.04 -37.61 6.92
C GLY A 127 18.31 -36.31 7.30
N VAL A 128 18.37 -35.93 8.57
CA VAL A 128 17.81 -34.66 9.07
C VAL A 128 18.54 -33.46 8.47
N ALA A 129 19.87 -33.50 8.37
CA ALA A 129 20.63 -32.43 7.73
C ALA A 129 20.21 -32.23 6.26
N LEU A 130 20.01 -33.33 5.51
CA LEU A 130 19.59 -33.27 4.11
C LEU A 130 18.15 -32.75 3.95
N MET A 131 17.25 -33.06 4.89
CA MET A 131 15.91 -32.47 4.95
C MET A 131 15.97 -30.94 5.04
N PHE A 132 16.80 -30.39 5.94
CA PHE A 132 16.94 -28.93 6.06
C PHE A 132 17.49 -28.27 4.80
N VAL A 133 18.42 -28.93 4.09
CA VAL A 133 18.94 -28.42 2.80
C VAL A 133 17.82 -28.36 1.75
N MET A 134 16.98 -29.40 1.66
CA MET A 134 15.84 -29.43 0.74
C MET A 134 14.80 -28.34 1.07
N ILE A 135 14.50 -28.14 2.36
CA ILE A 135 13.60 -27.07 2.83
C ILE A 135 14.18 -25.69 2.50
N ALA A 136 15.49 -25.47 2.70
CA ALA A 136 16.15 -24.22 2.36
C ALA A 136 16.10 -23.95 0.84
N ALA A 137 16.32 -24.97 0.01
CA ALA A 137 16.21 -24.85 -1.44
C ALA A 137 14.78 -24.50 -1.90
N ALA A 138 13.77 -25.18 -1.35
CA ALA A 138 12.35 -24.90 -1.64
C ALA A 138 11.96 -23.46 -1.28
N THR A 139 12.38 -23.01 -0.08
CA THR A 139 12.09 -21.65 0.42
C THR A 139 12.81 -20.60 -0.43
N GLY A 140 14.07 -20.85 -0.79
CA GLY A 140 14.85 -19.95 -1.66
C GLY A 140 14.20 -19.75 -3.02
N LEU A 141 13.65 -20.82 -3.61
CA LEU A 141 12.96 -20.76 -4.89
C LEU A 141 11.70 -19.87 -4.83
N LEU A 142 10.90 -19.98 -3.77
CA LEU A 142 9.70 -19.15 -3.56
C LEU A 142 10.06 -17.68 -3.34
N ILE A 143 11.11 -17.39 -2.56
CA ILE A 143 11.54 -16.02 -2.29
C ILE A 143 12.07 -15.38 -3.58
N TYR A 144 12.85 -16.11 -4.38
CA TYR A 144 13.37 -15.61 -5.65
C TYR A 144 12.24 -15.26 -6.63
N ASP A 145 11.24 -16.13 -6.77
CA ASP A 145 10.08 -15.85 -7.62
C ASP A 145 9.23 -14.67 -7.08
N HIS A 146 9.10 -14.54 -5.76
CA HIS A 146 8.40 -13.40 -5.16
C HIS A 146 9.15 -12.07 -5.38
N MET A 147 10.48 -12.07 -5.28
CA MET A 147 11.32 -10.87 -5.42
C MET A 147 11.51 -10.43 -6.87
N THR A 148 11.38 -11.34 -7.84
CA THR A 148 11.52 -11.03 -9.28
C THR A 148 10.27 -10.40 -9.89
N LYS A 149 9.18 -10.26 -9.12
CA LYS A 149 7.98 -9.53 -9.56
C LYS A 149 8.18 -8.03 -9.41
N PRO A 150 7.98 -7.22 -10.47
CA PRO A 150 7.91 -5.78 -10.31
C PRO A 150 6.74 -5.48 -9.38
N LYS A 151 7.05 -4.83 -8.25
CA LYS A 151 6.06 -4.37 -7.29
C LYS A 151 5.09 -3.49 -8.07
N ASN A 152 3.84 -3.96 -8.27
CA ASN A 152 2.78 -3.26 -9.02
C ASN A 152 2.86 -1.77 -8.73
N GLN A 153 3.48 -1.02 -9.64
CA GLN A 153 3.48 0.43 -9.57
C GLN A 153 2.06 0.82 -9.96
N PRO A 154 1.30 1.47 -9.07
CA PRO A 154 0.01 2.00 -9.45
C PRO A 154 0.25 2.97 -10.61
N TYR A 155 -0.29 2.65 -11.78
CA TYR A 155 -0.22 3.50 -12.97
C TYR A 155 -0.66 4.92 -12.60
N VAL A 156 0.20 5.90 -12.90
CA VAL A 156 0.00 7.32 -12.60
C VAL A 156 -0.39 7.97 -13.92
N MET A 157 -1.62 8.50 -14.03
CA MET A 157 -2.04 9.29 -15.18
C MET A 157 -1.56 10.72 -14.97
N PRO A 158 -0.84 11.32 -15.94
CA PRO A 158 -0.38 12.70 -15.85
C PRO A 158 -1.55 13.69 -15.96
N GLY A 159 -1.67 14.64 -15.03
CA GLY A 159 -2.51 15.84 -15.18
C GLY A 159 -3.68 16.05 -14.21
N THR A 160 -3.84 15.23 -13.16
CA THR A 160 -4.93 15.41 -12.17
C THR A 160 -4.36 15.67 -10.78
N VAL A 161 -5.04 16.44 -9.91
CA VAL A 161 -4.67 16.68 -8.48
C VAL A 161 -4.48 15.39 -7.66
N VAL A 162 -4.85 14.24 -8.25
CA VAL A 162 -4.45 12.93 -7.78
C VAL A 162 -2.93 12.79 -7.77
N GLU A 163 -2.16 13.50 -8.59
CA GLU A 163 -0.70 13.57 -8.54
C GLU A 163 -0.20 14.33 -7.32
N GLU A 164 -0.70 15.52 -6.98
CA GLU A 164 -0.28 16.24 -5.77
C GLU A 164 -0.71 15.50 -4.49
N PHE A 165 -1.94 14.95 -4.47
CA PHE A 165 -2.41 14.13 -3.36
C PHE A 165 -1.68 12.78 -3.29
N LYS A 166 -1.34 12.16 -4.45
CA LYS A 166 -0.48 10.97 -4.50
C LYS A 166 0.98 11.29 -4.25
N GLU A 167 1.50 12.48 -4.48
CA GLU A 167 2.88 12.87 -4.16
C GLU A 167 2.98 13.10 -2.66
N TRP A 168 1.97 13.73 -2.05
CA TRP A 168 1.84 13.81 -0.60
C TRP A 168 1.63 12.42 0.03
N GLN A 169 0.76 11.58 -0.56
CA GLN A 169 0.54 10.22 -0.12
C GLN A 169 1.72 9.30 -0.45
N ALA A 170 2.49 9.57 -1.49
CA ALA A 170 3.73 8.89 -1.86
C ALA A 170 4.84 9.31 -0.92
N GLY A 171 4.95 10.57 -0.50
CA GLY A 171 5.85 11.00 0.56
C GLY A 171 5.53 10.30 1.89
N LYS A 172 4.24 10.21 2.25
CA LYS A 172 3.78 9.42 3.41
C LYS A 172 3.99 7.91 3.22
N SER A 173 3.79 7.39 2.00
CA SER A 173 3.91 5.98 1.64
C SER A 173 5.36 5.54 1.57
N GLN A 174 6.28 6.37 1.09
CA GLN A 174 7.72 6.14 1.05
C GLN A 174 8.26 6.05 2.47
N LYS A 175 7.88 6.98 3.35
CA LYS A 175 8.21 6.88 4.80
C LYS A 175 7.63 5.61 5.43
N LYS A 176 6.35 5.29 5.15
CA LYS A 176 5.69 4.07 5.64
C LYS A 176 6.31 2.80 5.05
N GLN A 177 6.80 2.84 3.83
CA GLN A 177 7.47 1.76 3.11
C GLN A 177 8.89 1.57 3.63
N MET A 178 9.61 2.64 3.96
CA MET A 178 10.91 2.59 4.62
C MET A 178 10.80 2.00 6.03
N MET A 179 9.81 2.44 6.83
CA MET A 179 9.49 1.82 8.12
C MET A 179 9.12 0.35 7.97
N LYS A 180 8.35 0.00 6.93
CA LYS A 180 7.97 -1.40 6.65
C LYS A 180 9.17 -2.27 6.27
N SER A 181 10.11 -1.76 5.47
CA SER A 181 11.33 -2.48 5.09
C SER A 181 12.23 -2.75 6.30
N ILE A 182 12.48 -1.74 7.14
CA ILE A 182 13.27 -1.88 8.38
C ILE A 182 12.63 -2.91 9.32
N ARG A 183 11.31 -2.80 9.54
CA ARG A 183 10.58 -3.75 10.38
C ARG A 183 10.52 -5.17 9.81
N SER A 184 10.48 -5.31 8.48
CA SER A 184 10.49 -6.64 7.84
C SER A 184 11.83 -7.36 8.00
N ALA A 185 12.94 -6.61 8.07
CA ALA A 185 14.27 -7.17 8.29
C ALA A 185 14.58 -7.43 9.77
N TYR A 186 13.88 -6.76 10.69
CA TYR A 186 14.10 -6.87 12.14
C TYR A 186 13.90 -8.30 12.67
N TRP A 187 12.73 -8.89 12.41
CA TRP A 187 12.39 -10.24 12.89
C TRP A 187 13.35 -11.35 12.42
N PRO A 188 13.68 -11.47 11.12
CA PRO A 188 14.65 -12.47 10.67
C PRO A 188 16.05 -12.22 11.23
N LEU A 189 16.45 -10.96 11.45
CA LEU A 189 17.73 -10.62 12.07
C LEU A 189 17.79 -11.02 13.55
N VAL A 190 16.72 -10.79 14.31
CA VAL A 190 16.58 -11.27 15.70
C VAL A 190 16.65 -12.80 15.75
N LEU A 191 15.97 -13.48 14.83
CA LEU A 191 15.98 -14.94 14.73
C LEU A 191 17.38 -15.48 14.41
N ALA A 192 18.08 -14.86 13.46
CA ALA A 192 19.45 -15.23 13.10
C ALA A 192 20.41 -15.03 14.29
N LEU A 193 20.29 -13.90 15.00
CA LEU A 193 21.09 -13.62 16.20
C LEU A 193 20.81 -14.63 17.33
N TYR A 194 19.54 -14.97 17.54
CA TYR A 194 19.13 -16.02 18.49
C TYR A 194 19.80 -17.35 18.14
N PHE A 195 19.75 -17.79 16.88
CA PHE A 195 20.39 -19.04 16.48
C PHE A 195 21.90 -19.01 16.64
N LEU A 196 22.57 -17.94 16.21
CA LEU A 196 24.03 -17.80 16.38
C LEU A 196 24.46 -17.90 17.85
N LEU A 197 23.75 -17.20 18.74
CA LEU A 197 24.04 -17.24 20.18
C LEU A 197 23.64 -18.57 20.81
N SER A 198 22.52 -19.15 20.41
CA SER A 198 21.99 -20.39 20.98
C SER A 198 22.84 -21.60 20.59
N PHE A 199 23.23 -21.73 19.33
CA PHE A 199 24.16 -22.77 18.88
C PHE A 199 25.58 -22.52 19.39
N GLY A 200 26.04 -21.28 19.44
CA GLY A 200 27.39 -20.95 19.92
C GLY A 200 27.59 -21.22 21.42
N THR A 201 26.57 -20.97 22.25
CA THR A 201 26.67 -21.17 23.70
C THR A 201 26.11 -22.49 24.19
N GLY A 202 25.28 -23.18 23.39
CA GLY A 202 24.59 -24.41 23.79
C GLY A 202 23.58 -24.24 24.93
N LYS A 203 23.36 -22.99 25.41
CA LYS A 203 22.52 -22.66 26.57
C LYS A 203 21.12 -22.23 26.12
N TRP A 204 20.41 -23.15 25.48
CA TRP A 204 19.05 -22.94 24.97
C TRP A 204 18.07 -22.39 26.02
N TYR A 205 18.28 -22.74 27.29
CA TYR A 205 17.46 -22.26 28.41
C TYR A 205 17.65 -20.76 28.75
N ILE A 206 18.74 -20.13 28.31
CA ILE A 206 19.01 -18.70 28.55
C ILE A 206 18.68 -17.89 27.29
N THR A 207 19.05 -18.39 26.11
CA THR A 207 19.00 -17.59 24.88
C THR A 207 17.58 -17.20 24.46
N TRP A 208 16.55 -17.89 24.96
CA TRP A 208 15.14 -17.50 24.74
C TRP A 208 14.78 -16.11 25.29
N ILE A 209 15.56 -15.57 26.23
CA ILE A 209 15.39 -14.21 26.77
C ILE A 209 15.44 -13.15 25.64
N ILE A 210 16.12 -13.44 24.53
CA ILE A 210 16.14 -12.56 23.35
C ILE A 210 14.73 -12.28 22.82
N PHE A 211 13.80 -13.25 22.89
CA PHE A 211 12.42 -13.07 22.46
C PHE A 211 11.60 -12.19 23.42
N LEU A 212 11.99 -12.08 24.69
CA LEU A 212 11.36 -11.15 25.63
C LEU A 212 11.87 -9.71 25.42
N ILE A 213 13.14 -9.56 25.04
CA ILE A 213 13.77 -8.26 24.81
C ILE A 213 13.43 -7.70 23.42
N ALA A 214 13.27 -8.56 22.41
CA ALA A 214 13.03 -8.12 21.03
C ALA A 214 11.80 -7.21 20.84
N PRO A 215 10.61 -7.50 21.41
CA PRO A 215 9.46 -6.60 21.33
C PRO A 215 9.73 -5.23 21.97
N ALA A 216 10.51 -5.19 23.06
CA ALA A 216 10.89 -3.94 23.70
C ALA A 216 11.86 -3.11 22.83
N VAL A 217 12.76 -3.78 22.10
CA VAL A 217 13.61 -3.10 21.12
C VAL A 217 12.80 -2.58 19.93
N ASP A 218 11.81 -3.34 19.43
CA ASP A 218 10.91 -2.86 18.36
C ASP A 218 10.10 -1.62 18.80
N SER A 219 9.64 -1.57 20.05
CA SER A 219 8.91 -0.42 20.58
C SER A 219 9.81 0.82 20.70
N ILE A 220 11.07 0.66 21.15
CA ILE A 220 12.05 1.75 21.22
C ILE A 220 12.38 2.26 19.81
N ILE A 221 12.65 1.37 18.84
CA ILE A 221 12.91 1.75 17.44
C ILE A 221 11.71 2.54 16.89
N SER A 222 10.48 2.11 17.18
CA SER A 222 9.28 2.82 16.75
C SER A 222 9.16 4.22 17.38
N ALA A 223 9.50 4.36 18.67
CA ALA A 223 9.45 5.62 19.39
C ALA A 223 10.49 6.62 18.85
N VAL A 224 11.75 6.17 18.67
CA VAL A 224 12.84 7.01 18.14
C VAL A 224 12.54 7.49 16.73
N LEU A 225 12.09 6.60 15.84
CA LEU A 225 11.73 6.97 14.46
C LEU A 225 10.54 7.93 14.40
N THR A 226 9.56 7.77 15.31
CA THR A 226 8.40 8.68 15.40
C THR A 226 8.80 10.06 15.94
N LEU A 227 9.75 10.11 16.89
CA LEU A 227 10.29 11.37 17.43
C LEU A 227 11.14 12.12 16.41
N GLN A 228 11.95 11.42 15.63
CA GLN A 228 12.77 12.02 14.59
C GLN A 228 11.91 12.63 13.48
N ASP A 229 10.76 12.04 13.15
CA ASP A 229 9.80 12.62 12.20
C ASP A 229 9.12 13.90 12.74
N LYS A 230 8.96 14.00 14.06
CA LYS A 230 8.36 15.16 14.72
C LYS A 230 9.32 16.36 14.84
N ASN A 231 10.63 16.11 14.82
CA ASN A 231 11.67 17.14 14.96
C ASN A 231 12.14 17.73 13.62
N VAL A 232 11.64 17.20 12.50
CA VAL A 232 11.97 17.62 11.12
C VAL A 232 10.85 18.45 10.48
N ARG A 233 9.70 18.61 11.16
CA ARG A 233 8.62 19.53 10.79
C ARG A 233 8.70 20.80 11.62
#